data_AF-A0A1G8T5H3-F1
#
_entry.id   AF-A0A1G8T5H3-F1
#
_cell.length_a   1.000
_cell.length_b   1.000
_cell.length_c   1.000
_cell.angle_alpha   90.00
_cell.angle_beta   90.00
_cell.angle_gamma   90.00
#
_symmetry.space_group_name_H-M   'P 1'
#
loop_
_entity.id
_entity.type
_entity.pdbx_description
1 polymer ?
#
loop_
_entity_poly.entity_id
_entity_poly.type
_entity_poly.pdbx_seq_one_letter_code
_entity_poly.pdbx_strand_id
1 'polypeptide(L)'
;METKRVETEPCPQCGAGMPVHAGHVVWCRACDWNVAPELFVFGLDRTAERRAEVAGQRAEQVYQELVRTGDFGRRSRWTAARIAAYALSCGVTGAAVAVAAGAVALLVTGWWNPLSLALGLALLLFSAVLRPWVPPLPRQLPRLDRKSAPRLFALVDKVAREVGTRGVDLVVLVPGFNAYVTSRRPRQRVLTLGLTLWETLTPQQRVALLGHELGHFTNGDTRHGLVVGNALTTLACWRDVLDPGRWRGGRLRYWFGHGVLRWPWYAADGLLRLIDRLSLRDATRAEFLADELAARVASSEAAYGLAERLLHADRAVEALDALLADGVLDWRRAPWKDAARAALDLPDHERERLLRLSQLRWHYEDDTHPPTHLRLALARQRAYDEARVTCGPQQAEAVDRELARAVSAVAAHGRMRVRRN
;
A
#
# COMPACT_ATOMS: atom_id res chain seq x y z
N MET A 1 38.07 6.96 -7.33
CA MET A 1 37.22 5.82 -7.71
C MET A 1 37.65 5.40 -9.10
N GLU A 2 37.92 4.11 -9.29
CA GLU A 2 38.30 3.58 -10.60
C GLU A 2 37.02 3.34 -11.41
N THR A 3 36.87 4.03 -12.54
CA THR A 3 35.70 3.90 -13.41
C THR A 3 35.76 2.57 -14.16
N LYS A 4 35.24 1.51 -13.52
CA LYS A 4 34.91 0.25 -14.20
C LYS A 4 34.19 0.60 -15.51
N ARG A 5 34.80 0.25 -16.64
CA ARG A 5 34.14 0.37 -17.94
C ARG A 5 32.92 -0.54 -17.90
N VAL A 6 31.75 0.03 -18.17
CA VAL A 6 30.54 -0.75 -18.41
C VAL A 6 30.77 -1.49 -19.73
N GLU A 7 30.73 -2.81 -19.68
CA GLU A 7 30.89 -3.65 -20.88
C GLU A 7 29.66 -3.45 -21.78
N THR A 8 29.84 -3.56 -23.10
CA THR A 8 28.78 -3.27 -24.08
C THR A 8 28.66 -4.37 -25.12
N GLU A 9 27.48 -4.97 -25.22
CA GLU A 9 27.16 -6.03 -26.19
C GLU A 9 26.32 -5.46 -27.36
N PRO A 10 26.51 -5.91 -28.60
CA PRO A 10 25.67 -5.50 -29.71
C PRO A 10 24.29 -6.16 -29.64
N CYS A 11 23.21 -5.39 -29.79
CA CYS A 11 21.85 -5.91 -29.80
C CYS A 11 21.62 -6.89 -30.98
N PRO A 12 21.13 -8.12 -30.74
CA PRO A 12 20.92 -9.09 -31.82
C PRO A 12 19.81 -8.71 -32.81
N GLN A 13 18.94 -7.75 -32.47
CA GLN A 13 17.85 -7.30 -33.32
C GLN A 13 18.19 -6.05 -34.17
N CYS A 14 19.09 -5.17 -33.72
CA CYS A 14 19.39 -3.92 -34.42
C CYS A 14 20.87 -3.45 -34.40
N GLY A 15 21.79 -4.23 -33.81
CA GLY A 15 23.21 -3.92 -33.73
C GLY A 15 23.61 -2.81 -32.74
N ALA A 16 22.64 -2.04 -32.19
CA ALA A 16 22.93 -0.98 -31.22
C ALA A 16 23.56 -1.52 -29.92
N GLY A 17 24.53 -0.81 -29.36
CA GLY A 17 25.23 -1.21 -28.13
C GLY A 17 24.34 -1.18 -26.89
N MET A 18 24.35 -2.26 -26.12
CA MET A 18 23.61 -2.48 -24.88
C MET A 18 24.60 -2.51 -23.70
N PRO A 19 24.50 -1.63 -22.70
CA PRO A 19 25.37 -1.68 -21.53
C PRO A 19 25.02 -2.86 -20.61
N VAL A 20 26.03 -3.65 -20.27
CA VAL A 20 25.93 -4.81 -19.37
C VAL A 20 26.19 -4.36 -17.93
N HIS A 21 25.17 -4.47 -17.09
CA HIS A 21 25.27 -4.24 -15.66
C HIS A 21 25.03 -5.56 -14.92
N ALA A 22 26.04 -6.05 -14.20
CA ALA A 22 25.95 -7.31 -13.47
C ALA A 22 24.77 -7.31 -12.47
N GLY A 23 23.92 -8.33 -12.52
CA GLY A 23 22.70 -8.43 -11.71
C GLY A 23 21.44 -7.78 -12.31
N HIS A 24 21.56 -7.16 -13.49
CA HIS A 24 20.43 -6.52 -14.21
C HIS A 24 20.18 -7.19 -15.58
N VAL A 25 19.05 -6.86 -16.19
CA VAL A 25 18.69 -7.37 -17.52
C VAL A 25 19.46 -6.61 -18.59
N VAL A 26 20.16 -7.33 -19.48
CA VAL A 26 20.74 -6.74 -20.70
C VAL A 26 19.61 -6.59 -21.73
N TRP A 27 19.35 -5.35 -22.14
CA TRP A 27 18.25 -4.98 -23.05
C TRP A 27 18.66 -3.85 -24.00
N CYS A 28 17.85 -3.56 -25.01
CA CYS A 28 18.17 -2.54 -26.02
C CYS A 28 17.27 -1.31 -25.97
N ARG A 29 17.82 -0.19 -25.49
CA ARG A 29 17.21 1.16 -25.53
C ARG A 29 16.66 1.57 -26.90
N ALA A 30 17.23 1.07 -28.00
CA ALA A 30 16.91 1.50 -29.36
C ALA A 30 15.75 0.73 -30.03
N CYS A 31 15.40 -0.47 -29.57
CA CYS A 31 14.34 -1.29 -30.19
C CYS A 31 13.53 -2.13 -29.19
N ASP A 32 13.69 -1.88 -27.88
CA ASP A 32 13.03 -2.58 -26.76
C ASP A 32 13.29 -4.09 -26.69
N TRP A 33 14.26 -4.61 -27.46
CA TRP A 33 14.70 -5.99 -27.36
C TRP A 33 15.10 -6.33 -25.92
N ASN A 34 14.50 -7.41 -25.39
CA ASN A 34 14.68 -7.91 -24.04
C ASN A 34 14.39 -6.90 -22.89
N VAL A 35 13.54 -5.89 -23.12
CA VAL A 35 13.11 -4.95 -22.05
C VAL A 35 12.38 -5.67 -20.89
N ALA A 36 11.72 -6.80 -21.19
CA ALA A 36 10.88 -7.57 -20.27
C ALA A 36 10.98 -9.09 -20.52
N PRO A 37 12.13 -9.76 -20.25
CA PRO A 37 12.29 -11.22 -20.40
C PRO A 37 11.20 -12.01 -19.65
N GLU A 38 10.71 -11.48 -18.52
CA GLU A 38 9.65 -12.04 -17.69
C GLU A 38 8.26 -12.11 -18.35
N LEU A 39 8.09 -11.58 -19.58
CA LEU A 39 6.91 -11.83 -20.43
C LEU A 39 7.02 -13.13 -21.26
N PHE A 40 8.23 -13.62 -21.50
CA PHE A 40 8.49 -14.82 -22.31
C PHE A 40 8.58 -16.11 -21.48
N VAL A 41 8.46 -16.00 -20.16
CA VAL A 41 8.39 -17.14 -19.23
C VAL A 41 6.98 -17.71 -19.22
N PHE A 42 6.80 -18.90 -19.81
CA PHE A 42 5.52 -19.61 -19.81
C PHE A 42 5.02 -19.89 -18.37
N GLY A 43 3.84 -19.38 -18.03
CA GLY A 43 3.18 -19.67 -16.74
C GLY A 43 2.32 -18.55 -16.14
N LEU A 44 2.27 -17.36 -16.74
CA LEU A 44 1.52 -16.22 -16.22
C LEU A 44 0.00 -16.49 -16.18
N ASP A 45 -0.64 -16.08 -15.06
CA ASP A 45 -2.10 -16.12 -14.91
C ASP A 45 -2.76 -15.07 -15.83
N ARG A 46 -3.30 -15.54 -16.96
CA ARG A 46 -4.08 -14.71 -17.91
C ARG A 46 -5.22 -13.91 -17.25
N THR A 47 -5.72 -14.35 -16.08
CA THR A 47 -6.74 -13.59 -15.33
C THR A 47 -6.13 -12.48 -14.47
N ALA A 48 -4.85 -12.55 -14.10
CA ALA A 48 -4.09 -11.46 -13.46
C ALA A 48 -3.66 -10.42 -14.50
N GLU A 49 -3.10 -10.85 -15.63
CA GLU A 49 -2.71 -9.96 -16.73
C GLU A 49 -3.89 -9.10 -17.19
N ARG A 50 -5.04 -9.73 -17.50
CA ARG A 50 -6.26 -9.04 -17.90
C ARG A 50 -6.88 -8.16 -16.79
N ARG A 51 -6.56 -8.41 -15.51
CA ARG A 51 -6.94 -7.52 -14.40
C ARG A 51 -6.07 -6.26 -14.40
N ALA A 52 -4.75 -6.41 -14.50
CA ALA A 52 -3.81 -5.30 -14.57
C ALA A 52 -4.06 -4.42 -15.80
N GLU A 53 -4.30 -5.02 -16.97
CA GLU A 53 -4.64 -4.31 -18.21
C GLU A 53 -5.91 -3.45 -18.04
N VAL A 54 -7.01 -4.03 -17.54
CA VAL A 54 -8.28 -3.32 -17.34
C VAL A 54 -8.18 -2.27 -16.22
N ALA A 55 -7.31 -2.47 -15.22
CA ALA A 55 -7.03 -1.47 -14.21
C ALA A 55 -6.19 -0.31 -14.77
N GLY A 56 -5.16 -0.60 -15.57
CA GLY A 56 -4.29 0.39 -16.22
C GLY A 56 -5.05 1.28 -17.21
N GLN A 57 -5.88 0.67 -18.07
CA GLN A 57 -6.79 1.41 -18.97
C GLN A 57 -7.73 2.36 -18.21
N ARG A 58 -8.17 1.99 -16.99
CA ARG A 58 -8.99 2.86 -16.13
C ARG A 58 -8.17 3.95 -15.46
N ALA A 59 -6.93 3.66 -15.06
CA ALA A 59 -6.00 4.65 -14.52
C ALA A 59 -5.69 5.72 -15.57
N GLU A 60 -5.40 5.32 -16.81
CA GLU A 60 -5.22 6.24 -17.93
C GLU A 60 -6.45 7.12 -18.18
N GLN A 61 -7.66 6.55 -18.18
CA GLN A 61 -8.90 7.33 -18.29
C GLN A 61 -9.10 8.35 -17.16
N VAL A 62 -8.66 8.04 -15.93
CA VAL A 62 -8.74 8.97 -14.79
C VAL A 62 -7.63 10.03 -14.86
N TYR A 63 -6.42 9.64 -15.25
CA TYR A 63 -5.30 10.55 -15.49
C TYR A 63 -5.66 11.58 -16.57
N GLN A 64 -6.11 11.14 -17.75
CA GLN A 64 -6.54 12.02 -18.84
C GLN A 64 -7.76 12.87 -18.46
N GLU A 65 -8.69 12.38 -17.64
CA GLU A 65 -9.79 13.19 -17.10
C GLU A 65 -9.26 14.32 -16.20
N LEU A 66 -8.38 14.02 -15.24
CA LEU A 66 -7.78 14.99 -14.32
C LEU A 66 -6.92 16.03 -15.06
N VAL A 67 -6.06 15.58 -15.98
CA VAL A 67 -5.19 16.44 -16.79
C VAL A 67 -6.03 17.39 -17.65
N ARG A 68 -7.02 16.87 -18.39
CA ARG A 68 -7.87 17.67 -19.28
C ARG A 68 -8.78 18.67 -18.54
N THR A 69 -9.24 18.33 -17.33
CA THR A 69 -10.15 19.19 -16.56
C THR A 69 -9.44 20.17 -15.65
N GLY A 70 -8.19 19.88 -15.25
CA GLY A 70 -7.51 20.60 -14.18
C GLY A 70 -8.16 20.43 -12.79
N ASP A 71 -9.11 19.50 -12.64
CA ASP A 71 -9.93 19.38 -11.42
C ASP A 71 -9.28 18.49 -10.35
N PHE A 72 -8.22 19.04 -9.76
CA PHE A 72 -7.54 18.48 -8.59
C PHE A 72 -8.17 18.95 -7.25
N GLY A 73 -9.21 19.79 -7.31
CA GLY A 73 -9.82 20.41 -6.12
C GLY A 73 -11.17 19.83 -5.67
N ARG A 74 -11.97 19.24 -6.57
CA ARG A 74 -13.30 18.74 -6.22
C ARG A 74 -13.27 17.31 -5.69
N ARG A 75 -13.95 17.09 -4.56
CA ARG A 75 -14.33 15.76 -4.05
C ARG A 75 -15.04 14.97 -5.15
N SER A 76 -14.74 13.67 -5.26
CA SER A 76 -15.41 12.81 -6.25
C SER A 76 -16.94 12.87 -6.10
N ARG A 77 -17.64 12.90 -7.23
CA ARG A 77 -19.11 13.01 -7.30
C ARG A 77 -19.75 11.71 -6.80
N TRP A 78 -20.99 11.77 -6.31
CA TRP A 78 -21.76 10.58 -5.98
C TRP A 78 -22.18 9.83 -7.26
N THR A 79 -21.33 8.91 -7.72
CA THR A 79 -21.63 7.99 -8.82
C THR A 79 -22.49 6.83 -8.33
N ALA A 80 -23.23 6.18 -9.24
CA ALA A 80 -23.98 4.96 -8.92
C ALA A 80 -23.07 3.84 -8.37
N ALA A 81 -21.84 3.73 -8.87
CA ALA A 81 -20.84 2.78 -8.36
C ALA A 81 -20.42 3.09 -6.92
N ARG A 82 -20.19 4.37 -6.60
CA ARG A 82 -19.90 4.82 -5.22
C ARG A 82 -21.08 4.55 -4.29
N ILE A 83 -22.30 4.88 -4.71
CA ILE A 83 -23.53 4.61 -3.92
C ILE A 83 -23.67 3.11 -3.65
N ALA A 84 -23.46 2.26 -4.67
CA ALA A 84 -23.48 0.81 -4.52
C ALA A 84 -22.38 0.31 -3.57
N ALA A 85 -21.14 0.81 -3.67
CA ALA A 85 -20.04 0.44 -2.78
C ALA A 85 -20.35 0.78 -1.30
N TYR A 86 -20.92 1.96 -1.04
CA TYR A 86 -21.38 2.34 0.31
C TYR A 86 -22.55 1.49 0.78
N ALA A 87 -23.58 1.25 -0.06
CA ALA A 87 -24.74 0.43 0.29
C ALA A 87 -24.33 -1.01 0.65
N LEU A 88 -23.46 -1.63 -0.14
CA LEU A 88 -22.90 -2.96 0.13
C LEU A 88 -22.06 -2.97 1.41
N SER A 89 -21.23 -1.95 1.64
CA SER A 89 -20.40 -1.84 2.85
C SER A 89 -21.22 -1.64 4.13
N CYS A 90 -22.31 -0.87 4.04
CA CYS A 90 -23.32 -0.77 5.09
C CYS A 90 -24.06 -2.10 5.29
N GLY A 91 -24.34 -2.85 4.21
CA GLY A 91 -24.91 -4.20 4.27
C GLY A 91 -24.02 -5.21 5.02
N VAL A 92 -22.72 -5.25 4.72
CA VAL A 92 -21.73 -6.07 5.45
C VAL A 92 -21.73 -5.76 6.95
N THR A 93 -21.67 -4.47 7.28
CA THR A 93 -21.67 -3.98 8.66
C THR A 93 -22.99 -4.30 9.37
N GLY A 94 -24.11 -4.08 8.68
CA GLY A 94 -25.46 -4.32 9.18
C GLY A 94 -25.78 -5.80 9.38
N ALA A 95 -25.25 -6.70 8.54
CA ALA A 95 -25.41 -8.14 8.71
C ALA A 95 -24.82 -8.63 10.03
N ALA A 96 -23.63 -8.15 10.42
CA ALA A 96 -23.02 -8.48 11.71
C ALA A 96 -23.88 -8.00 12.91
N VAL A 97 -24.45 -6.79 12.81
CA VAL A 97 -25.37 -6.23 13.82
C VAL A 97 -26.69 -7.01 13.87
N ALA A 98 -27.24 -7.41 12.72
CA ALA A 98 -28.48 -8.18 12.63
C ALA A 98 -28.32 -9.58 13.23
N VAL A 99 -27.19 -10.26 12.99
CA VAL A 99 -26.89 -11.56 13.63
C VAL A 99 -26.75 -11.40 15.15
N ALA A 100 -26.06 -10.36 15.63
CA ALA A 100 -25.95 -10.09 17.06
C ALA A 100 -27.32 -9.78 17.71
N ALA A 101 -28.15 -8.95 17.07
CA ALA A 101 -29.48 -8.60 17.55
C ALA A 101 -30.42 -9.81 17.55
N GLY A 102 -30.40 -10.64 16.49
CA GLY A 102 -31.17 -11.88 16.41
C GLY A 102 -30.73 -12.90 17.46
N ALA A 103 -29.42 -13.02 17.73
CA ALA A 103 -28.89 -13.85 18.80
C ALA A 103 -29.40 -13.42 20.18
N VAL A 104 -29.34 -12.12 20.49
CA VAL A 104 -29.89 -11.57 21.75
C VAL A 104 -31.41 -11.75 21.84
N ALA A 105 -32.15 -11.51 20.76
CA ALA A 105 -33.59 -11.74 20.72
C ALA A 105 -33.95 -13.21 20.98
N LEU A 106 -33.20 -14.17 20.42
CA LEU A 106 -33.40 -15.59 20.65
C LEU A 106 -33.06 -16.00 22.10
N LEU A 107 -32.01 -15.43 22.69
CA LEU A 107 -31.67 -15.65 24.10
C LEU A 107 -32.75 -15.10 25.05
N VAL A 108 -33.32 -13.92 24.75
CA VAL A 108 -34.33 -13.26 25.60
C VAL A 108 -35.71 -13.89 25.45
N THR A 109 -36.15 -14.22 24.23
CA THR A 109 -37.50 -14.79 23.98
C THR A 109 -37.55 -16.30 24.20
N GLY A 110 -36.45 -17.00 23.94
CA GLY A 110 -36.30 -18.45 24.07
C GLY A 110 -35.59 -18.90 25.34
N TRP A 111 -35.48 -18.07 26.37
CA TRP A 111 -34.71 -18.33 27.60
C TRP A 111 -35.08 -19.64 28.34
N TRP A 112 -36.30 -20.12 28.14
CA TRP A 112 -36.86 -21.36 28.69
C TRP A 112 -36.53 -22.62 27.86
N ASN A 113 -35.98 -22.46 26.66
CA ASN A 113 -35.65 -23.57 25.75
C ASN A 113 -34.12 -23.72 25.63
N PRO A 114 -33.52 -24.86 26.04
CA PRO A 114 -32.07 -25.06 25.97
C PRO A 114 -31.52 -25.03 24.53
N LEU A 115 -32.32 -25.37 23.52
CA LEU A 115 -31.91 -25.27 22.11
C LEU A 115 -31.83 -23.81 21.66
N SER A 116 -32.78 -22.96 22.07
CA SER A 116 -32.76 -21.52 21.81
C SER A 116 -31.60 -20.83 22.54
N LEU A 117 -31.32 -21.25 23.78
CA LEU A 117 -30.13 -20.78 24.52
C LEU A 117 -28.82 -21.17 23.81
N ALA A 118 -28.67 -22.44 23.41
CA ALA A 118 -27.47 -22.92 22.73
C ALA A 118 -27.27 -22.26 21.36
N LEU A 119 -28.32 -22.14 20.54
CA LEU A 119 -28.28 -21.48 19.24
C LEU A 119 -28.07 -19.97 19.37
N GLY A 120 -28.72 -19.31 20.34
CA GLY A 120 -28.53 -17.90 20.63
C GLY A 120 -27.09 -17.59 21.05
N LEU A 121 -26.51 -18.40 21.93
CA LEU A 121 -25.10 -18.27 22.32
C LEU A 121 -24.15 -18.54 21.16
N ALA A 122 -24.41 -19.57 20.34
CA ALA A 122 -23.61 -19.87 19.15
C ALA A 122 -23.65 -18.73 18.11
N LEU A 123 -24.82 -18.14 17.85
CA LEU A 123 -24.97 -16.99 16.96
C LEU A 123 -24.32 -15.72 17.55
N LEU A 124 -24.37 -15.52 18.87
CA LEU A 124 -23.71 -14.40 19.53
C LEU A 124 -22.18 -14.52 19.41
N LEU A 125 -21.62 -15.71 19.65
CA LEU A 125 -20.20 -16.00 19.44
C LEU A 125 -19.79 -15.86 17.97
N PHE A 126 -20.64 -16.30 17.02
CA PHE A 126 -20.40 -16.10 15.59
C PHE A 126 -20.45 -14.62 15.20
N SER A 127 -21.35 -13.83 15.79
CA SER A 127 -21.39 -12.37 15.57
C SER A 127 -20.09 -11.66 16.00
N ALA A 128 -19.36 -12.20 16.98
CA ALA A 128 -18.05 -11.70 17.40
C ALA A 128 -16.92 -11.96 16.38
N VAL A 129 -17.14 -12.88 15.42
CA VAL A 129 -16.31 -13.08 14.21
C VAL A 129 -16.77 -12.16 13.08
N LEU A 130 -18.08 -11.93 12.95
CA LEU A 130 -18.64 -11.04 11.91
C LEU A 130 -18.45 -9.54 12.19
N ARG A 131 -18.25 -9.13 13.45
CA ARG A 131 -18.12 -7.71 13.83
C ARG A 131 -17.06 -6.98 12.99
N PRO A 132 -17.25 -5.67 12.69
CA PRO A 132 -16.26 -4.88 11.96
C PRO A 132 -14.86 -4.99 12.57
N TRP A 133 -13.92 -5.52 11.78
CA TRP A 133 -12.59 -5.85 12.26
C TRP A 133 -11.67 -4.63 12.16
N VAL A 134 -11.46 -3.95 13.28
CA VAL A 134 -10.39 -2.96 13.43
C VAL A 134 -9.13 -3.69 13.94
N PRO A 135 -8.08 -3.90 13.11
CA PRO A 135 -6.93 -4.71 13.50
C PRO A 135 -6.27 -4.15 14.77
N PRO A 136 -5.91 -4.99 15.75
CA PRO A 136 -5.12 -4.53 16.89
C PRO A 136 -3.74 -4.08 16.38
N LEU A 137 -3.28 -2.91 16.83
CA LEU A 137 -1.90 -2.49 16.54
C LEU A 137 -0.93 -3.54 17.12
N PRO A 138 0.10 -3.98 16.37
CA PRO A 138 1.09 -4.94 16.87
C PRO A 138 1.68 -4.45 18.20
N ARG A 139 1.74 -5.33 19.22
CA ARG A 139 2.22 -4.97 20.57
C ARG A 139 3.75 -4.87 20.66
N GLN A 140 4.46 -5.54 19.77
CA GLN A 140 5.92 -5.59 19.68
C GLN A 140 6.50 -4.39 18.91
N LEU A 141 5.73 -3.79 18.01
CA LEU A 141 6.19 -2.67 17.18
C LEU A 141 6.13 -1.35 17.95
N PRO A 142 7.19 -0.52 17.90
CA PRO A 142 7.25 0.77 18.56
C PRO A 142 6.14 1.72 18.12
N ARG A 143 5.64 2.48 19.09
CA ARG A 143 4.55 3.43 18.93
C ARG A 143 5.01 4.76 19.46
N LEU A 144 4.92 5.80 18.62
CA LEU A 144 5.32 7.15 18.97
C LEU A 144 4.08 8.00 19.18
N ASP A 145 3.99 8.62 20.33
CA ASP A 145 3.09 9.74 20.62
C ASP A 145 3.81 11.09 20.47
N ARG A 146 3.04 12.16 20.62
CA ARG A 146 3.50 13.57 20.53
C ARG A 146 4.54 13.97 21.58
N LYS A 147 4.75 13.19 22.64
CA LYS A 147 5.79 13.42 23.66
C LYS A 147 7.09 12.70 23.32
N SER A 148 6.99 11.52 22.71
CA SER A 148 8.14 10.69 22.33
C SER A 148 8.85 11.14 21.04
N ALA A 149 8.13 11.76 20.10
CA ALA A 149 8.68 12.26 18.84
C ALA A 149 8.10 13.63 18.43
N PRO A 150 8.29 14.69 19.25
CA PRO A 150 7.64 15.98 19.04
C PRO A 150 7.98 16.64 17.71
N ARG A 151 9.20 16.48 17.17
CA ARG A 151 9.58 17.07 15.87
C ARG A 151 8.97 16.30 14.70
N LEU A 152 8.86 14.97 14.80
CA LEU A 152 8.11 14.18 13.80
C LEU A 152 6.66 14.65 13.74
N PHE A 153 5.99 14.74 14.88
CA PHE A 153 4.60 15.21 14.93
C PHE A 153 4.45 16.67 14.47
N ALA A 154 5.41 17.56 14.78
CA ALA A 154 5.41 18.93 14.27
C ALA A 154 5.57 19.00 12.74
N LEU A 155 6.38 18.12 12.14
CA LEU A 155 6.47 18.00 10.67
C LEU A 155 5.16 17.48 10.07
N VAL A 156 4.59 16.42 10.65
CA VAL A 156 3.28 15.87 10.23
C VAL A 156 2.16 16.91 10.34
N ASP A 157 2.14 17.72 11.40
CA ASP A 157 1.16 18.81 11.57
C ASP A 157 1.42 20.04 10.67
N LYS A 158 2.66 20.25 10.20
CA LYS A 158 2.99 21.25 9.17
C LYS A 158 2.46 20.80 7.80
N VAL A 159 2.70 19.54 7.43
CA VAL A 159 2.17 18.93 6.20
C VAL A 159 0.64 18.85 6.23
N ALA A 160 0.04 18.39 7.33
CA ALA A 160 -1.41 18.26 7.45
C ALA A 160 -2.14 19.59 7.22
N ARG A 161 -1.57 20.71 7.67
CA ARG A 161 -2.14 22.05 7.45
C ARG A 161 -2.14 22.46 5.97
N GLU A 162 -1.03 22.28 5.24
CA GLU A 162 -0.97 22.60 3.80
C GLU A 162 -1.84 21.65 2.95
N VAL A 163 -1.97 20.39 3.37
CA VAL A 163 -2.93 19.43 2.79
C VAL A 163 -4.39 19.83 3.05
N GLY A 164 -4.69 20.51 4.16
CA GLY A 164 -6.05 20.87 4.58
C GLY A 164 -6.74 19.81 5.44
N THR A 165 -5.98 19.08 6.26
CA THR A 165 -6.46 17.98 7.11
C THR A 165 -5.94 18.09 8.54
N ARG A 166 -6.49 17.30 9.48
CA ARG A 166 -5.91 17.16 10.82
C ARG A 166 -4.71 16.20 10.82
N GLY A 167 -3.71 16.49 11.64
CA GLY A 167 -2.59 15.57 11.88
C GLY A 167 -3.02 14.23 12.51
N VAL A 168 -2.05 13.33 12.66
CA VAL A 168 -2.26 11.99 13.23
C VAL A 168 -2.23 12.01 14.76
N ASP A 169 -2.78 10.95 15.36
CA ASP A 169 -2.87 10.78 16.81
C ASP A 169 -1.80 9.81 17.35
N LEU A 170 -1.21 8.98 16.47
CA LEU A 170 -0.17 8.00 16.76
C LEU A 170 0.68 7.75 15.50
N VAL A 171 1.97 7.49 15.65
CA VAL A 171 2.81 6.86 14.61
C VAL A 171 3.22 5.46 15.07
N VAL A 172 3.22 4.48 14.17
CA VAL A 172 3.71 3.11 14.41
C VAL A 172 4.82 2.81 13.42
N LEU A 173 6.00 2.43 13.92
CA LEU A 173 7.14 2.10 13.07
C LEU A 173 7.11 0.61 12.72
N VAL A 174 7.30 0.30 11.43
CA VAL A 174 7.31 -1.07 10.92
C VAL A 174 8.59 -1.34 10.13
N PRO A 175 9.09 -2.59 10.08
CA PRO A 175 10.12 -2.94 9.12
C PRO A 175 9.47 -3.01 7.73
N GLY A 176 9.98 -2.25 6.77
CA GLY A 176 9.59 -2.41 5.38
C GLY A 176 9.59 -1.13 4.54
N PHE A 177 9.30 -1.32 3.26
CA PHE A 177 9.33 -0.28 2.22
C PHE A 177 7.90 0.18 1.86
N ASN A 178 7.15 0.67 2.85
CA ASN A 178 5.80 1.20 2.64
C ASN A 178 5.45 2.20 3.75
N ALA A 179 4.48 3.07 3.51
CA ALA A 179 3.76 3.79 4.55
C ALA A 179 2.25 3.65 4.29
N TYR A 180 1.42 3.91 5.30
CA TYR A 180 -0.02 4.12 5.11
C TYR A 180 -0.65 4.78 6.32
N VAL A 181 -1.63 5.66 6.10
CA VAL A 181 -2.39 6.31 7.17
C VAL A 181 -3.82 5.78 7.26
N THR A 182 -4.28 5.47 8.46
CA THR A 182 -5.60 4.84 8.67
C THR A 182 -6.37 5.44 9.85
N SER A 183 -7.68 5.58 9.71
CA SER A 183 -8.58 5.98 10.80
C SER A 183 -9.14 4.74 11.51
N ARG A 184 -8.46 4.26 12.57
CA ARG A 184 -8.91 3.10 13.36
C ARG A 184 -10.15 3.38 14.21
N ARG A 185 -10.41 4.65 14.52
CA ARG A 185 -11.63 5.17 15.18
C ARG A 185 -11.90 6.59 14.65
N PRO A 186 -13.12 7.16 14.78
CA PRO A 186 -13.42 8.53 14.34
C PRO A 186 -12.47 9.61 14.87
N ARG A 187 -11.90 9.40 16.07
CA ARG A 187 -10.89 10.27 16.70
C ARG A 187 -9.54 9.53 16.95
N GLN A 188 -9.17 8.57 16.10
CA GLN A 188 -7.85 7.93 16.12
C GLN A 188 -7.33 7.62 14.71
N ARG A 189 -6.51 8.52 14.17
CA ARG A 189 -5.66 8.35 12.99
C ARG A 189 -4.30 7.80 13.41
N VAL A 190 -3.83 6.78 12.71
CA VAL A 190 -2.51 6.18 12.89
C VAL A 190 -1.77 6.28 11.57
N LEU A 191 -0.58 6.86 11.57
CA LEU A 191 0.39 6.72 10.49
C LEU A 191 1.23 5.47 10.76
N THR A 192 1.27 4.55 9.81
CA THR A 192 2.15 3.40 9.82
C THR A 192 3.33 3.74 8.92
N LEU A 193 4.55 3.68 9.44
CA LEU A 193 5.75 4.18 8.75
C LEU A 193 6.81 3.09 8.64
N GLY A 194 7.07 2.64 7.41
CA GLY A 194 8.12 1.70 7.08
C GLY A 194 9.50 2.34 7.16
N LEU A 195 10.36 1.77 8.00
CA LEU A 195 11.70 2.30 8.23
C LEU A 195 12.59 2.22 6.97
N THR A 196 12.44 1.18 6.15
CA THR A 196 13.24 1.02 4.93
C THR A 196 12.93 2.13 3.91
N LEU A 197 11.66 2.52 3.81
CA LEU A 197 11.26 3.69 3.01
C LEU A 197 11.79 4.98 3.64
N TRP A 198 11.47 5.25 4.92
CA TRP A 198 11.84 6.52 5.56
C TRP A 198 13.35 6.81 5.60
N GLU A 199 14.19 5.79 5.79
CA GLU A 199 15.65 5.95 5.87
C GLU A 199 16.32 6.16 4.49
N THR A 200 15.64 5.82 3.39
CA THR A 200 16.18 5.95 2.03
C THR A 200 15.73 7.22 1.29
N LEU A 201 14.57 7.78 1.64
CA LEU A 201 14.07 9.05 1.11
C LEU A 201 14.90 10.25 1.59
N THR A 202 15.06 11.26 0.72
CA THR A 202 15.65 12.56 1.09
C THR A 202 14.77 13.31 2.10
N PRO A 203 15.30 14.31 2.84
CA PRO A 203 14.52 15.17 3.73
C PRO A 203 13.23 15.73 3.12
N GLN A 204 13.26 16.03 1.82
CA GLN A 204 12.15 16.63 1.10
C GLN A 204 11.21 15.57 0.48
N GLN A 205 11.72 14.43 0.00
CA GLN A 205 10.88 13.27 -0.37
C GLN A 205 10.09 12.71 0.82
N ARG A 206 10.62 12.79 2.05
CA ARG A 206 9.87 12.49 3.28
C ARG A 206 8.67 13.43 3.50
N VAL A 207 8.77 14.69 3.05
CA VAL A 207 7.62 15.62 3.03
C VAL A 207 6.62 15.19 1.97
N ALA A 208 7.08 14.81 0.77
CA ALA A 208 6.21 14.32 -0.30
C ALA A 208 5.41 13.09 0.15
N LEU A 209 6.06 12.16 0.84
CA LEU A 209 5.42 10.97 1.41
C LEU A 209 4.31 11.35 2.40
N LEU A 210 4.61 12.21 3.38
CA LEU A 210 3.60 12.69 4.32
C LEU A 210 2.46 13.48 3.63
N GLY A 211 2.75 14.16 2.52
CA GLY A 211 1.77 14.89 1.71
C GLY A 211 0.79 13.96 1.00
N HIS A 212 1.31 12.92 0.34
CA HIS A 212 0.55 11.84 -0.28
C HIS A 212 -0.36 11.16 0.76
N GLU A 213 0.25 10.62 1.82
CA GLU A 213 -0.44 9.94 2.93
C GLU A 213 -1.61 10.75 3.51
N LEU A 214 -1.36 12.00 3.88
CA LEU A 214 -2.38 12.84 4.48
C LEU A 214 -3.46 13.28 3.48
N GLY A 215 -3.16 13.24 2.17
CA GLY A 215 -4.06 13.59 1.07
C GLY A 215 -5.26 12.66 0.91
N HIS A 216 -5.14 11.36 1.23
CA HIS A 216 -6.28 10.44 1.22
C HIS A 216 -7.45 10.92 2.10
N PHE A 217 -7.15 11.66 3.18
CA PHE A 217 -8.18 12.25 4.04
C PHE A 217 -8.90 13.48 3.48
N THR A 218 -8.38 14.14 2.45
CA THR A 218 -9.00 15.33 1.81
C THR A 218 -9.65 15.01 0.48
N ASN A 219 -9.04 14.09 -0.27
CA ASN A 219 -9.40 13.75 -1.65
C ASN A 219 -10.74 13.00 -1.78
N GLY A 220 -11.32 12.60 -0.64
CA GLY A 220 -12.60 11.89 -0.56
C GLY A 220 -12.48 10.40 -0.85
N ASP A 221 -11.29 9.84 -0.61
CA ASP A 221 -10.97 8.42 -0.68
C ASP A 221 -12.00 7.59 0.11
N THR A 222 -12.53 6.57 -0.54
CA THR A 222 -13.53 5.69 0.05
C THR A 222 -12.89 4.54 0.83
N ARG A 223 -11.76 4.01 0.35
CA ARG A 223 -11.04 2.85 0.93
C ARG A 223 -10.33 3.23 2.22
N HIS A 224 -9.75 4.42 2.30
CA HIS A 224 -9.23 4.98 3.56
C HIS A 224 -10.34 5.49 4.51
N GLY A 225 -11.61 5.42 4.08
CA GLY A 225 -12.79 5.81 4.86
C GLY A 225 -13.36 4.70 5.76
N LEU A 226 -13.96 5.11 6.89
CA LEU A 226 -14.51 4.24 7.94
C LEU A 226 -15.66 3.30 7.53
N VAL A 227 -16.22 3.44 6.32
CA VAL A 227 -17.33 2.60 5.84
C VAL A 227 -16.79 1.52 4.89
N VAL A 228 -16.29 1.93 3.72
CA VAL A 228 -15.81 0.99 2.70
C VAL A 228 -14.51 0.30 3.15
N GLY A 229 -13.55 1.02 3.76
CA GLY A 229 -12.31 0.43 4.28
C GLY A 229 -12.52 -0.63 5.36
N ASN A 230 -13.43 -0.38 6.31
CA ASN A 230 -13.79 -1.37 7.33
C ASN A 230 -14.53 -2.57 6.71
N ALA A 231 -15.40 -2.37 5.72
CA ALA A 231 -16.07 -3.48 5.03
C ALA A 231 -15.06 -4.35 4.24
N LEU A 232 -14.15 -3.73 3.48
CA LEU A 232 -13.07 -4.44 2.77
C LEU A 232 -12.17 -5.23 3.74
N THR A 233 -11.75 -4.60 4.84
CA THR A 233 -10.92 -5.24 5.89
C THR A 233 -11.65 -6.42 6.54
N THR A 234 -12.95 -6.25 6.82
CA THR A 234 -13.78 -7.29 7.46
C THR A 234 -14.01 -8.46 6.50
N LEU A 235 -14.30 -8.20 5.22
CA LEU A 235 -14.47 -9.23 4.18
C LEU A 235 -13.16 -9.98 3.87
N ALA A 236 -12.02 -9.28 3.82
CA ALA A 236 -10.72 -9.92 3.69
C ALA A 236 -10.44 -10.86 4.87
N CYS A 237 -10.74 -10.43 6.10
CA CYS A 237 -10.62 -11.29 7.28
C CYS A 237 -11.60 -12.48 7.25
N TRP A 238 -12.85 -12.28 6.80
CA TRP A 238 -13.80 -13.39 6.63
C TRP A 238 -13.31 -14.40 5.61
N ARG A 239 -12.83 -13.96 4.43
CA ARG A 239 -12.22 -14.82 3.42
C ARG A 239 -11.05 -15.61 4.00
N ASP A 240 -10.21 -14.97 4.81
CA ASP A 240 -9.06 -15.63 5.42
C ASP A 240 -9.50 -16.64 6.50
N VAL A 241 -10.48 -16.34 7.35
CA VAL A 241 -10.97 -17.24 8.41
C VAL A 241 -11.77 -18.42 7.85
N LEU A 242 -12.56 -18.18 6.79
CA LEU A 242 -13.43 -19.17 6.16
C LEU A 242 -12.70 -20.06 5.13
N ASP A 243 -11.42 -19.79 4.82
CA ASP A 243 -10.64 -20.54 3.84
C ASP A 243 -10.68 -22.06 4.11
N PRO A 244 -11.29 -22.87 3.22
CA PRO A 244 -11.29 -24.33 3.34
C PRO A 244 -9.87 -24.92 3.41
N GLY A 245 -8.87 -24.23 2.85
CA GLY A 245 -7.46 -24.57 2.92
C GLY A 245 -6.91 -24.70 4.35
N ARG A 246 -7.46 -23.98 5.33
CA ARG A 246 -7.10 -24.10 6.77
C ARG A 246 -7.67 -25.35 7.45
N TRP A 247 -8.63 -26.03 6.82
CA TRP A 247 -9.36 -27.16 7.41
C TRP A 247 -8.87 -28.54 6.92
N ARG A 248 -7.71 -28.57 6.26
CA ARG A 248 -6.97 -29.79 5.91
C ARG A 248 -6.69 -30.62 7.16
N GLY A 249 -7.20 -31.86 7.17
CA GLY A 249 -7.16 -32.77 8.33
C GLY A 249 -8.10 -33.95 8.14
N GLY A 250 -8.39 -34.68 9.22
CA GLY A 250 -9.28 -35.86 9.20
C GLY A 250 -10.67 -35.57 8.61
N ARG A 251 -11.31 -36.61 8.04
CA ARG A 251 -12.46 -36.55 7.13
C ARG A 251 -13.55 -35.51 7.51
N LEU A 252 -13.92 -35.44 8.80
CA LEU A 252 -14.93 -34.51 9.31
C LEU A 252 -14.54 -33.03 9.12
N ARG A 253 -13.27 -32.66 9.39
CA ARG A 253 -12.77 -31.28 9.20
C ARG A 253 -12.73 -30.90 7.72
N TYR A 254 -12.31 -31.84 6.87
CA TYR A 254 -12.32 -31.65 5.41
C TYR A 254 -13.75 -31.42 4.88
N TRP A 255 -14.71 -32.25 5.30
CA TRP A 255 -16.11 -32.10 4.90
C TRP A 255 -16.72 -30.78 5.40
N PHE A 256 -16.44 -30.38 6.64
CA PHE A 256 -16.88 -29.09 7.18
C PHE A 256 -16.31 -27.90 6.38
N GLY A 257 -15.00 -27.90 6.10
CA GLY A 257 -14.36 -26.84 5.31
C GLY A 257 -14.90 -26.75 3.87
N HIS A 258 -14.92 -27.86 3.13
CA HIS A 258 -15.28 -27.87 1.71
C HIS A 258 -16.79 -27.92 1.42
N GLY A 259 -17.60 -28.40 2.38
CA GLY A 259 -19.06 -28.49 2.29
C GLY A 259 -19.80 -27.32 2.92
N VAL A 260 -19.37 -26.84 4.10
CA VAL A 260 -20.06 -25.77 4.85
C VAL A 260 -19.37 -24.43 4.63
N LEU A 261 -18.07 -24.29 4.97
CA LEU A 261 -17.39 -22.98 4.98
C LEU A 261 -17.11 -22.43 3.56
N ARG A 262 -17.01 -23.29 2.55
CA ARG A 262 -16.74 -22.89 1.16
C ARG A 262 -17.79 -21.93 0.57
N TRP A 263 -19.06 -22.04 0.96
CA TRP A 263 -20.12 -21.15 0.47
C TRP A 263 -20.03 -19.71 1.01
N PRO A 264 -19.98 -19.46 2.33
CA PRO A 264 -19.74 -18.12 2.85
C PRO A 264 -18.34 -17.58 2.49
N TRP A 265 -17.35 -18.45 2.24
CA TRP A 265 -16.07 -18.03 1.65
C TRP A 265 -16.23 -17.41 0.26
N TYR A 266 -16.93 -18.08 -0.67
CA TYR A 266 -17.23 -17.53 -2.00
C TYR A 266 -18.07 -16.24 -1.91
N ALA A 267 -19.00 -16.16 -0.96
CA ALA A 267 -19.78 -14.94 -0.74
C ALA A 267 -18.90 -13.78 -0.26
N ALA A 268 -17.99 -14.02 0.70
CA ALA A 268 -17.06 -13.01 1.21
C ALA A 268 -16.07 -12.54 0.14
N ASP A 269 -15.42 -13.45 -0.59
CA ASP A 269 -14.47 -13.12 -1.66
C ASP A 269 -15.16 -12.48 -2.87
N GLY A 270 -16.36 -12.93 -3.24
CA GLY A 270 -17.16 -12.32 -4.29
C GLY A 270 -17.58 -10.89 -3.97
N LEU A 271 -18.03 -10.64 -2.73
CA LEU A 271 -18.42 -9.31 -2.26
C LEU A 271 -17.20 -8.39 -2.06
N LEU A 272 -16.07 -8.93 -1.60
CA LEU A 272 -14.79 -8.22 -1.51
C LEU A 272 -14.39 -7.69 -2.90
N ARG A 273 -14.33 -8.58 -3.91
CA ARG A 273 -14.02 -8.23 -5.30
C ARG A 273 -15.05 -7.28 -5.92
N LEU A 274 -16.32 -7.32 -5.49
CA LEU A 274 -17.35 -6.40 -5.99
C LEU A 274 -17.16 -4.98 -5.43
N ILE A 275 -16.99 -4.83 -4.11
CA ILE A 275 -16.76 -3.53 -3.47
C ILE A 275 -15.42 -2.93 -3.89
N ASP A 276 -14.38 -3.77 -4.04
CA ASP A 276 -13.12 -3.41 -4.68
C ASP A 276 -13.36 -2.81 -6.08
N ARG A 277 -13.93 -3.57 -7.01
CA ARG A 277 -14.18 -3.12 -8.41
C ARG A 277 -15.02 -1.86 -8.52
N LEU A 278 -16.00 -1.68 -7.63
CA LEU A 278 -16.86 -0.49 -7.58
C LEU A 278 -16.11 0.74 -7.04
N SER A 279 -15.15 0.55 -6.13
CA SER A 279 -14.33 1.62 -5.56
C SER A 279 -13.05 1.94 -6.35
N LEU A 280 -12.60 1.06 -7.26
CA LEU A 280 -11.34 1.24 -8.03
C LEU A 280 -11.19 2.65 -8.64
N ARG A 281 -12.21 3.18 -9.34
CA ARG A 281 -12.09 4.52 -9.97
C ARG A 281 -11.94 5.65 -8.94
N ASP A 282 -12.66 5.56 -7.81
CA ASP A 282 -12.55 6.53 -6.73
C ASP A 282 -11.19 6.44 -6.00
N ALA A 283 -10.65 5.23 -5.85
CA ALA A 283 -9.32 4.99 -5.31
C ALA A 283 -8.24 5.55 -6.24
N THR A 284 -8.16 5.09 -7.50
CA THR A 284 -7.20 5.58 -8.50
C THR A 284 -7.28 7.10 -8.71
N ARG A 285 -8.45 7.73 -8.55
CA ARG A 285 -8.54 9.20 -8.51
C ARG A 285 -7.95 9.78 -7.23
N ALA A 286 -8.23 9.20 -6.05
CA ALA A 286 -7.65 9.65 -4.79
C ALA A 286 -6.11 9.55 -4.78
N GLU A 287 -5.53 8.51 -5.40
CA GLU A 287 -4.08 8.33 -5.61
C GLU A 287 -3.46 9.49 -6.41
N PHE A 288 -3.97 9.78 -7.61
CA PHE A 288 -3.45 10.91 -8.42
C PHE A 288 -3.66 12.28 -7.75
N LEU A 289 -4.69 12.42 -6.91
CA LEU A 289 -4.88 13.61 -6.08
C LEU A 289 -3.92 13.64 -4.88
N ALA A 290 -3.47 12.49 -4.37
CA ALA A 290 -2.47 12.40 -3.31
C ALA A 290 -1.07 12.73 -3.88
N ASP A 291 -0.77 12.30 -5.10
CA ASP A 291 0.42 12.69 -5.84
C ASP A 291 0.44 14.20 -6.19
N GLU A 292 -0.70 14.83 -6.53
CA GLU A 292 -0.78 16.30 -6.66
C GLU A 292 -0.48 17.00 -5.34
N LEU A 293 -1.07 16.54 -4.23
CA LEU A 293 -0.83 17.13 -2.92
C LEU A 293 0.63 16.93 -2.46
N ALA A 294 1.24 15.78 -2.75
CA ALA A 294 2.67 15.55 -2.53
C ALA A 294 3.51 16.57 -3.29
N ALA A 295 3.29 16.73 -4.61
CA ALA A 295 4.03 17.68 -5.44
C ALA A 295 3.82 19.13 -4.98
N ARG A 296 2.57 19.51 -4.69
CA ARG A 296 2.19 20.84 -4.24
C ARG A 296 2.76 21.19 -2.87
N VAL A 297 2.85 20.23 -1.95
CA VAL A 297 3.36 20.47 -0.59
C VAL A 297 4.89 20.39 -0.53
N ALA A 298 5.51 19.49 -1.30
CA ALA A 298 6.92 19.13 -1.16
C ALA A 298 7.84 19.57 -2.32
N SER A 299 7.29 20.15 -3.39
CA SER A 299 7.87 20.29 -4.75
C SER A 299 7.63 19.07 -5.65
N SER A 300 7.54 19.33 -6.96
CA SER A 300 7.39 18.30 -7.98
C SER A 300 8.62 17.39 -8.12
N GLU A 301 9.81 17.90 -7.84
CA GLU A 301 11.05 17.10 -7.79
C GLU A 301 10.99 16.07 -6.66
N ALA A 302 10.54 16.48 -5.47
CA ALA A 302 10.42 15.59 -4.33
C ALA A 302 9.30 14.54 -4.50
N ALA A 303 8.20 14.89 -5.17
CA ALA A 303 7.13 13.94 -5.49
C ALA A 303 7.52 12.97 -6.62
N TYR A 304 8.20 13.46 -7.67
CA TYR A 304 8.78 12.62 -8.71
C TYR A 304 9.78 11.61 -8.12
N GLY A 305 10.73 12.09 -7.30
CA GLY A 305 11.75 11.26 -6.65
C GLY A 305 11.17 10.26 -5.64
N LEU A 306 10.03 10.57 -5.01
CA LEU A 306 9.29 9.60 -4.20
C LEU A 306 8.71 8.48 -5.07
N ALA A 307 7.94 8.81 -6.12
CA ALA A 307 7.32 7.81 -6.99
C ALA A 307 8.37 6.95 -7.72
N GLU A 308 9.52 7.53 -8.09
CA GLU A 308 10.64 6.78 -8.67
C GLU A 308 11.28 5.82 -7.66
N ARG A 309 11.34 6.19 -6.37
CA ARG A 309 11.79 5.27 -5.30
C ARG A 309 10.77 4.15 -5.03
N LEU A 310 9.48 4.42 -5.18
CA LEU A 310 8.42 3.40 -5.08
C LEU A 310 8.44 2.41 -6.26
N LEU A 311 8.77 2.85 -7.49
CA LEU A 311 8.96 1.97 -8.65
C LEU A 311 9.99 0.86 -8.41
N HIS A 312 10.95 1.13 -7.52
CA HIS A 312 12.07 0.26 -7.22
C HIS A 312 11.88 -0.53 -5.91
N ALA A 313 10.71 -0.36 -5.24
CA ALA A 313 10.37 -0.97 -3.96
C ALA A 313 10.64 -2.48 -3.95
N ASP A 314 9.97 -3.25 -4.82
CA ASP A 314 10.08 -4.71 -4.86
C ASP A 314 11.52 -5.20 -5.00
N ARG A 315 12.30 -4.61 -5.92
CA ARG A 315 13.69 -5.04 -6.16
C ARG A 315 14.62 -4.67 -5.01
N ALA A 316 14.45 -3.50 -4.41
CA ALA A 316 15.21 -3.11 -3.23
C ALA A 316 14.85 -3.99 -2.02
N VAL A 317 13.58 -4.36 -1.89
CA VAL A 317 13.05 -5.28 -0.90
C VAL A 317 13.64 -6.68 -1.07
N GLU A 318 13.62 -7.25 -2.29
CA GLU A 318 14.21 -8.55 -2.60
C GLU A 318 15.72 -8.57 -2.33
N ALA A 319 16.45 -7.53 -2.75
CA ALA A 319 17.88 -7.40 -2.49
C ALA A 319 18.22 -7.32 -0.99
N LEU A 320 17.41 -6.60 -0.20
CA LEU A 320 17.60 -6.51 1.25
C LEU A 320 17.22 -7.80 1.98
N ASP A 321 16.10 -8.45 1.64
CA ASP A 321 15.71 -9.75 2.22
C ASP A 321 16.76 -10.84 1.88
N ALA A 322 17.39 -10.79 0.70
CA ALA A 322 18.51 -11.66 0.33
C ALA A 322 19.78 -11.40 1.17
N LEU A 323 20.23 -10.14 1.26
CA LEU A 323 21.40 -9.78 2.07
C LEU A 323 21.21 -10.05 3.59
N LEU A 324 19.96 -10.05 4.08
CA LEU A 324 19.59 -10.50 5.42
C LEU A 324 19.56 -12.03 5.56
N ALA A 325 19.28 -12.77 4.49
CA ALA A 325 19.30 -14.23 4.47
C ALA A 325 20.74 -14.77 4.48
N ASP A 326 21.61 -14.17 3.67
CA ASP A 326 23.04 -14.51 3.55
C ASP A 326 23.87 -14.04 4.77
N GLY A 327 23.27 -13.28 5.69
CA GLY A 327 23.93 -12.77 6.89
C GLY A 327 24.93 -11.63 6.64
N VAL A 328 25.03 -11.14 5.40
CA VAL A 328 25.88 -10.00 5.00
C VAL A 328 25.43 -8.71 5.69
N LEU A 329 24.12 -8.55 5.91
CA LEU A 329 23.57 -7.47 6.73
C LEU A 329 23.07 -7.94 8.09
N ASP A 330 23.69 -7.40 9.15
CA ASP A 330 23.05 -7.23 10.45
C ASP A 330 22.31 -5.89 10.44
N TRP A 331 20.97 -5.93 10.41
CA TRP A 331 20.15 -4.72 10.48
C TRP A 331 20.54 -3.86 11.72
N ARG A 332 21.03 -4.43 12.85
CA ARG A 332 21.41 -3.74 14.13
C ARG A 332 22.52 -2.70 14.00
N ARG A 333 23.09 -2.51 12.81
CA ARG A 333 24.29 -1.69 12.56
C ARG A 333 24.05 -0.71 11.43
N ALA A 334 24.90 0.33 11.36
CA ALA A 334 24.85 1.36 10.33
C ALA A 334 24.72 0.88 8.86
N PRO A 335 25.31 -0.26 8.42
CA PRO A 335 25.21 -0.74 7.05
C PRO A 335 23.79 -0.87 6.48
N TRP A 336 22.74 -1.01 7.32
CA TRP A 336 21.36 -1.05 6.82
C TRP A 336 20.96 0.18 6.00
N LYS A 337 21.32 1.39 6.45
CA LYS A 337 20.94 2.64 5.76
C LYS A 337 21.63 2.77 4.41
N ASP A 338 22.90 2.38 4.34
CA ASP A 338 23.69 2.50 3.12
C ASP A 338 23.44 1.35 2.14
N ALA A 339 23.15 0.14 2.62
CA ALA A 339 22.67 -0.96 1.79
C ALA A 339 21.27 -0.67 1.20
N ALA A 340 20.34 -0.11 1.99
CA ALA A 340 19.02 0.26 1.49
C ALA A 340 19.09 1.40 0.46
N ARG A 341 20.05 2.31 0.59
CA ARG A 341 20.36 3.32 -0.44
C ARG A 341 20.94 2.67 -1.70
N ALA A 342 21.93 1.79 -1.57
CA ALA A 342 22.57 1.10 -2.69
C ALA A 342 21.60 0.19 -3.46
N ALA A 343 20.69 -0.50 -2.76
CA ALA A 343 19.64 -1.34 -3.36
C ALA A 343 18.61 -0.53 -4.20
N LEU A 344 18.61 0.80 -4.09
CA LEU A 344 17.79 1.73 -4.86
C LEU A 344 18.62 2.59 -5.84
N ASP A 345 19.95 2.48 -5.85
CA ASP A 345 20.83 3.21 -6.77
C ASP A 345 21.05 2.38 -8.05
N LEU A 346 19.95 2.19 -8.78
CA LEU A 346 19.94 1.44 -10.04
C LEU A 346 20.67 2.23 -11.14
N PRO A 347 21.44 1.58 -12.04
CA PRO A 347 21.98 2.25 -13.23
C PRO A 347 20.87 2.89 -14.07
N ASP A 348 21.14 4.00 -14.75
CA ASP A 348 20.14 4.71 -15.58
C ASP A 348 19.48 3.82 -16.64
N HIS A 349 20.22 2.83 -17.14
CA HIS A 349 19.70 1.84 -18.09
C HIS A 349 18.64 0.90 -17.47
N GLU A 350 18.75 0.57 -16.18
CA GLU A 350 17.72 -0.21 -15.46
C GLU A 350 16.58 0.70 -14.99
N ARG A 351 16.87 1.93 -14.54
CA ARG A 351 15.84 2.95 -14.24
C ARG A 351 14.90 3.12 -15.43
N GLU A 352 15.46 3.33 -16.62
CA GLU A 352 14.69 3.45 -17.86
C GLU A 352 13.96 2.15 -18.24
N ARG A 353 14.57 0.97 -18.06
CA ARG A 353 13.91 -0.32 -18.32
C ARG A 353 12.62 -0.47 -17.51
N LEU A 354 12.67 -0.13 -16.23
CA LEU A 354 11.52 -0.23 -15.32
C LEU A 354 10.43 0.81 -15.65
N LEU A 355 10.81 2.00 -16.15
CA LEU A 355 9.85 2.98 -16.67
C LEU A 355 9.15 2.49 -17.95
N ARG A 356 9.88 1.89 -18.90
CA ARG A 356 9.28 1.28 -20.10
C ARG A 356 8.43 0.06 -19.76
N LEU A 357 8.88 -0.78 -18.81
CA LEU A 357 8.09 -1.89 -18.26
C LEU A 357 6.78 -1.40 -17.62
N SER A 358 6.81 -0.24 -16.95
CA SER A 358 5.60 0.38 -16.40
C SER A 358 4.60 0.78 -17.47
N GLN A 359 5.07 1.30 -18.61
CA GLN A 359 4.21 1.62 -19.76
C GLN A 359 3.67 0.36 -20.44
N LEU A 360 4.52 -0.66 -20.66
CA LEU A 360 4.16 -1.89 -21.37
C LEU A 360 3.22 -2.83 -20.59
N ARG A 361 3.40 -2.95 -19.27
CA ARG A 361 2.63 -3.87 -18.42
C ARG A 361 1.60 -3.19 -17.52
N TRP A 362 1.44 -1.86 -17.64
CA TRP A 362 0.74 -1.04 -16.65
C TRP A 362 1.27 -1.30 -15.23
N HIS A 363 2.59 -1.36 -15.04
CA HIS A 363 3.21 -1.94 -13.84
C HIS A 363 2.68 -1.32 -12.54
N TYR A 364 2.15 -2.20 -11.69
CA TYR A 364 1.57 -1.91 -10.38
C TYR A 364 2.64 -2.07 -9.29
N GLU A 365 2.92 -1.01 -8.53
CA GLU A 365 3.79 -1.04 -7.33
C GLU A 365 3.17 -1.86 -6.18
N ASP A 366 1.86 -2.07 -6.23
CA ASP A 366 1.05 -3.03 -5.49
C ASP A 366 -0.37 -3.03 -6.13
N ASP A 367 -1.29 -3.88 -5.66
CA ASP A 367 -2.68 -3.93 -6.15
C ASP A 367 -3.50 -2.64 -5.86
N THR A 368 -2.89 -1.56 -5.33
CA THR A 368 -3.56 -0.33 -4.89
C THR A 368 -3.13 0.94 -5.65
N HIS A 369 -1.85 1.17 -5.90
CA HIS A 369 -1.34 2.38 -6.57
C HIS A 369 -1.58 2.40 -8.10
N PRO A 370 -1.66 3.57 -8.76
CA PRO A 370 -1.75 3.66 -10.22
C PRO A 370 -0.42 3.31 -10.90
N PRO A 371 -0.42 2.93 -12.20
CA PRO A 371 0.81 2.64 -12.95
C PRO A 371 1.81 3.80 -12.88
N THR A 372 3.03 3.53 -12.41
CA THR A 372 3.98 4.57 -11.97
C THR A 372 4.32 5.60 -13.04
N HIS A 373 4.42 5.19 -14.31
CA HIS A 373 4.71 6.12 -15.40
C HIS A 373 3.67 7.27 -15.49
N LEU A 374 2.42 7.05 -15.07
CA LEU A 374 1.38 8.09 -14.98
C LEU A 374 1.56 8.99 -13.75
N ARG A 375 1.98 8.41 -12.60
CA ARG A 375 2.33 9.17 -11.39
C ARG A 375 3.49 10.14 -11.67
N LEU A 376 4.52 9.64 -12.34
CA LEU A 376 5.71 10.40 -12.74
C LEU A 376 5.41 11.43 -13.85
N ALA A 377 4.54 11.09 -14.81
CA ALA A 377 4.07 12.05 -15.82
C ALA A 377 3.26 13.19 -15.17
N LEU A 378 2.39 12.88 -14.21
CA LEU A 378 1.66 13.87 -13.43
C LEU A 378 2.62 14.79 -12.65
N ALA A 379 3.58 14.21 -11.92
CA ALA A 379 4.58 14.96 -11.16
C ALA A 379 5.41 15.91 -12.06
N ARG A 380 5.83 15.46 -13.25
CA ARG A 380 6.53 16.29 -14.24
C ARG A 380 5.64 17.38 -14.87
N GLN A 381 4.34 17.14 -15.01
CA GLN A 381 3.41 18.12 -15.58
C GLN A 381 3.01 19.21 -14.57
N ARG A 382 2.98 18.89 -13.27
CA ARG A 382 2.85 19.91 -12.23
C ARG A 382 4.17 20.68 -12.12
N ALA A 383 4.19 21.98 -12.42
CA ALA A 383 5.34 22.84 -12.15
C ALA A 383 5.21 23.47 -10.73
N TYR A 384 5.54 22.68 -9.70
CA TYR A 384 5.69 23.18 -8.33
C TYR A 384 7.17 23.23 -7.97
N ASP A 385 7.82 24.32 -8.39
CA ASP A 385 9.26 24.53 -8.22
C ASP A 385 9.63 24.77 -6.75
N GLU A 386 8.78 25.46 -5.99
CA GLU A 386 8.96 25.73 -4.57
C GLU A 386 8.07 24.85 -3.67
N ALA A 387 8.65 24.31 -2.60
CA ALA A 387 7.95 23.50 -1.62
C ALA A 387 7.28 24.35 -0.53
N ARG A 388 5.95 24.24 -0.37
CA ARG A 388 5.19 24.85 0.75
C ARG A 388 5.69 24.39 2.11
N VAL A 389 6.13 23.13 2.20
CA VAL A 389 6.76 22.56 3.39
C VAL A 389 8.18 22.14 3.06
N THR A 390 9.12 23.05 3.26
CA THR A 390 10.54 22.70 3.36
C THR A 390 10.84 21.89 4.62
N CYS A 391 11.74 20.91 4.51
CA CYS A 391 12.36 20.16 5.59
C CYS A 391 13.89 20.13 5.40
N GLY A 392 14.61 21.02 6.09
CA GLY A 392 16.07 21.13 5.96
C GLY A 392 16.83 19.97 6.63
N PRO A 393 18.12 19.74 6.30
CA PRO A 393 18.91 18.63 6.85
C PRO A 393 18.90 18.56 8.38
N GLN A 394 19.09 19.71 9.06
CA GLN A 394 19.03 19.81 10.51
C GLN A 394 17.68 19.35 11.10
N GLN A 395 16.57 19.62 10.40
CA GLN A 395 15.24 19.17 10.84
C GLN A 395 15.08 17.65 10.64
N ALA A 396 15.56 17.11 9.52
CA ALA A 396 15.56 15.67 9.26
C ALA A 396 16.42 14.90 10.27
N GLU A 397 17.66 15.34 10.54
CA GLU A 397 18.52 14.79 11.59
C GLU A 397 17.91 14.93 13.00
N ALA A 398 17.14 15.98 13.24
CA ALA A 398 16.48 16.22 14.50
C ALA A 398 15.25 15.30 14.70
N VAL A 399 14.64 14.80 13.61
CA VAL A 399 13.62 13.73 13.61
C VAL A 399 14.27 12.34 13.67
N ASP A 400 15.32 12.07 12.88
CA ASP A 400 16.01 10.78 12.88
C ASP A 400 16.62 10.45 14.27
N ARG A 401 17.02 11.47 15.04
CA ARG A 401 17.42 11.33 16.45
C ARG A 401 16.27 10.98 17.42
N GLU A 402 15.04 11.40 17.14
CA GLU A 402 13.86 10.93 17.90
C GLU A 402 13.54 9.48 17.53
N LEU A 403 13.62 9.16 16.23
CA LEU A 403 13.37 7.82 15.71
C LEU A 403 14.42 6.80 16.18
N ALA A 404 15.70 7.17 16.36
CA ALA A 404 16.82 6.26 16.59
C ALA A 404 16.59 5.14 17.64
N ARG A 405 15.92 5.45 18.78
CA ARG A 405 15.57 4.44 19.80
C ARG A 405 14.47 3.47 19.34
N ALA A 406 13.49 3.99 18.60
CA ALA A 406 12.38 3.22 18.08
C ALA A 406 12.76 2.44 16.82
N VAL A 407 13.66 2.97 15.98
CA VAL A 407 14.42 2.21 14.99
C VAL A 407 15.07 1.04 15.70
N SER A 408 15.98 1.28 16.66
CA SER A 408 16.70 0.28 17.48
C SER A 408 15.82 -0.85 18.06
N ALA A 409 14.52 -0.61 18.29
CA ALA A 409 13.58 -1.61 18.77
C ALA A 409 12.89 -2.46 17.67
N VAL A 410 12.61 -1.93 16.47
CA VAL A 410 12.01 -2.70 15.34
C VAL A 410 12.95 -3.82 14.86
N ALA A 411 14.21 -3.42 14.65
CA ALA A 411 15.46 -4.13 14.08
C ALA A 411 15.44 -5.37 15.12
N ALA A 412 15.42 -5.09 16.44
CA ALA A 412 15.74 -6.08 17.48
C ALA A 412 14.81 -7.29 17.51
N HIS A 413 13.57 -7.14 17.01
CA HIS A 413 12.58 -8.22 16.94
C HIS A 413 12.85 -9.25 15.84
N GLY A 414 13.74 -8.97 14.87
CA GLY A 414 14.41 -9.96 14.01
C GLY A 414 13.54 -10.72 12.99
N ARG A 415 13.92 -10.67 11.70
CA ARG A 415 13.31 -11.46 10.61
C ARG A 415 11.78 -11.35 10.47
N MET A 416 11.23 -10.15 10.67
CA MET A 416 10.10 -9.75 9.84
C MET A 416 10.65 -9.53 8.43
N ARG A 417 10.36 -10.46 7.50
CA ARG A 417 10.59 -10.27 6.07
C ARG A 417 10.00 -8.93 5.64
N VAL A 418 10.62 -8.24 4.70
CA VAL A 418 10.00 -7.04 4.10
C VAL A 418 8.91 -7.47 3.11
N ARG A 419 7.79 -7.96 3.64
CA ARG A 419 6.61 -8.30 2.86
C ARG A 419 5.72 -7.07 2.65
N ARG A 420 5.17 -6.92 1.44
CA ARG A 420 3.87 -6.23 1.24
C ARG A 420 2.84 -6.82 2.22
N ASN A 421 1.99 -5.95 2.77
CA ASN A 421 0.70 -6.37 3.37
C ASN A 421 -0.33 -6.58 2.25
#